data_AF-A0A077P0G3-F1
#
_entry.id   AF-A0A077P0G3-F1
#
_cell.length_a   1.000
_cell.length_b   1.000
_cell.length_c   1.000
_cell.angle_alpha   90.00
_cell.angle_beta   90.00
_cell.angle_gamma   90.00
#
_symmetry.space_group_name_H-M   'P 1'
#
loop_
_entity.id
_entity.type
_entity.pdbx_description
1 polymer ?
#
loop_
_entity_poly.entity_id
_entity_poly.type
_entity_poly.pdbx_seq_one_letter_code
_entity_poly.pdbx_strand_id
1 'polypeptide(L)'
;MKNETYLDFANAAIQKEKEEKYDLAALYWGKARNVATSFNTQAWSEYRQEHNEKRYSLHNSYSEATRDQKESRKIAAINKRTAEVLESHLENYAETNKWKQKLQQAEVNND
;
A
#
# COMPACT_ATOMS: atom_id res chain seq x y z
N MET A 1 -28.40 30.31 12.90
CA MET A 1 -27.23 29.41 12.89
C MET A 1 -26.48 29.63 14.19
N LYS A 2 -26.10 28.58 14.92
CA LYS A 2 -25.20 28.75 16.08
C LYS A 2 -23.82 29.14 15.55
N ASN A 3 -23.24 30.23 16.04
CA ASN A 3 -21.85 30.55 15.78
C ASN A 3 -21.01 29.55 16.58
N GLU A 4 -20.42 28.57 15.89
CA GLU A 4 -19.53 27.60 16.50
C GLU A 4 -18.29 28.30 17.04
N THR A 5 -17.91 27.94 18.25
CA THR A 5 -16.79 28.53 18.97
C THR A 5 -15.49 27.81 18.61
N TYR A 6 -14.36 28.40 18.98
CA TYR A 6 -13.06 27.74 18.94
C TYR A 6 -13.10 26.34 19.58
N LEU A 7 -13.72 26.22 20.74
CA LEU A 7 -13.78 24.96 21.49
C LEU A 7 -14.61 23.91 20.76
N ASP A 8 -15.68 24.30 20.07
CA ASP A 8 -16.50 23.37 19.28
C ASP A 8 -15.66 22.74 18.17
N PHE A 9 -14.93 23.55 17.41
CA PHE A 9 -14.06 23.04 16.34
C PHE A 9 -12.86 22.26 16.87
N ALA A 10 -12.22 22.72 17.95
CA ALA A 10 -11.08 22.04 18.55
C ALA A 10 -11.49 20.66 19.09
N ASN A 11 -12.64 20.54 19.76
CA ASN A 11 -13.16 19.27 20.26
C ASN A 11 -13.51 18.32 19.11
N ALA A 12 -14.13 18.84 18.05
CA ALA A 12 -14.41 18.05 16.84
C ALA A 12 -13.10 17.55 16.19
N ALA A 13 -12.08 18.41 16.08
CA ALA A 13 -10.78 18.03 15.54
C ALA A 13 -10.12 16.91 16.37
N ILE A 14 -10.10 17.05 17.70
CA ILE A 14 -9.55 16.03 18.62
C ILE A 14 -10.30 14.69 18.46
N GLN A 15 -11.62 14.73 18.31
CA GLN A 15 -12.39 13.52 18.07
C GLN A 15 -12.02 12.86 16.74
N LYS A 16 -11.79 13.65 15.68
CA LYS A 16 -11.32 13.12 14.38
C LYS A 16 -9.90 12.55 14.44
N GLU A 17 -9.02 13.11 15.26
CA GLU A 17 -7.69 12.52 15.50
C GLU A 17 -7.78 11.15 16.18
N LYS A 18 -8.67 10.99 17.16
CA LYS A 18 -8.93 9.69 17.83
C LYS A 18 -9.51 8.65 16.87
N GLU A 19 -10.31 9.10 15.91
CA GLU A 19 -10.86 8.27 14.83
C GLU A 19 -9.85 8.04 13.68
N GLU A 20 -8.62 8.56 13.81
CA GLU A 20 -7.57 8.51 12.78
C GLU A 20 -7.95 9.16 11.44
N LYS A 21 -8.97 10.03 11.44
CA LYS A 21 -9.43 10.80 10.27
C LYS A 21 -8.65 12.11 10.19
N TYR A 22 -7.36 12.01 9.89
CA TYR A 22 -6.41 13.13 9.99
C TYR A 22 -6.69 14.26 8.99
N ASP A 23 -7.25 13.95 7.82
CA ASP A 23 -7.72 14.93 6.84
C ASP A 23 -8.83 15.83 7.43
N LEU A 24 -9.84 15.21 8.05
CA LEU A 24 -10.92 15.92 8.72
C LEU A 24 -10.42 16.67 9.95
N ALA A 25 -9.51 16.06 10.72
CA ALA A 25 -8.90 16.73 11.87
C ALA A 25 -8.18 18.01 11.48
N ALA A 26 -7.41 17.99 10.38
CA ALA A 26 -6.75 19.18 9.84
C ALA A 26 -7.77 20.26 9.44
N LEU A 27 -8.85 19.87 8.75
CA LEU A 27 -9.92 20.78 8.36
C LEU A 27 -10.59 21.45 9.56
N TYR A 28 -10.86 20.71 10.64
CA TYR A 28 -11.45 21.27 11.85
C TYR A 28 -10.47 22.16 12.63
N TRP A 29 -9.17 21.84 12.65
CA TRP A 29 -8.17 22.74 13.21
C TRP A 29 -8.03 24.04 12.41
N GLY A 30 -8.15 23.99 11.08
CA GLY A 30 -8.23 25.19 10.25
C GLY A 30 -9.44 26.07 10.57
N LYS A 31 -10.60 25.46 10.84
CA LYS A 31 -11.78 26.20 11.32
C LYS A 31 -11.56 26.80 12.72
N ALA A 32 -10.97 26.04 13.65
CA ALA A 32 -10.62 26.53 14.98
C ALA A 32 -9.67 27.73 14.91
N ARG A 33 -8.65 27.68 14.04
CA ARG A 33 -7.74 28.79 13.76
C ARG A 33 -8.48 30.05 13.33
N ASN A 34 -9.47 29.93 12.45
CA ASN A 34 -10.21 31.09 11.90
C ASN A 34 -11.10 31.79 12.93
N VAL A 35 -11.58 31.08 13.95
CA VAL A 35 -12.41 31.63 15.02
C VAL A 35 -11.62 31.91 16.31
N ALA A 36 -10.31 31.65 16.31
CA ALA A 36 -9.44 31.88 17.44
C ALA A 36 -9.33 33.39 17.73
N THR A 37 -9.57 33.77 18.98
CA THR A 37 -9.52 35.18 19.41
C THR A 37 -8.16 35.58 19.97
N SER A 38 -7.30 34.62 20.31
CA SER A 38 -5.95 34.86 20.79
C SER A 38 -4.91 34.31 19.83
N PHE A 39 -3.77 35.00 19.74
CA PHE A 39 -2.62 34.56 18.93
C PHE A 39 -2.16 33.15 19.32
N ASN A 40 -2.09 32.83 20.61
CA ASN A 40 -1.67 31.52 21.09
C ASN A 40 -2.61 30.40 20.61
N THR A 41 -3.92 30.62 20.67
CA THR A 41 -4.91 29.65 20.16
C THR A 41 -4.87 29.50 18.64
N GLN A 42 -4.57 30.59 17.93
CA GLN A 42 -4.42 30.57 16.48
C GLN A 42 -3.18 29.76 16.07
N ALA A 43 -2.02 30.06 16.68
CA ALA A 43 -0.77 29.36 16.43
C ALA A 43 -0.84 27.87 16.80
N TRP A 44 -1.49 27.55 17.91
CA TRP A 44 -1.74 26.15 18.30
C TRP A 44 -2.58 25.40 17.24
N SER A 45 -3.64 26.05 16.74
CA SER A 45 -4.50 25.45 15.72
C SER A 45 -3.78 25.26 14.40
N GLU A 46 -2.95 26.22 13.99
CA GLU A 46 -2.12 26.13 12.79
C GLU A 46 -1.12 24.95 12.90
N TYR A 47 -0.40 24.85 14.01
CA TYR A 47 0.49 23.71 14.26
C TYR A 47 -0.26 22.37 14.17
N ARG A 48 -1.45 22.28 14.78
CA ARG A 48 -2.25 21.06 14.79
C ARG A 48 -2.82 20.72 13.42
N GLN A 49 -3.19 21.74 12.64
CA GLN A 49 -3.60 21.55 11.25
C GLN A 49 -2.45 20.94 10.44
N GLU A 50 -1.29 21.59 10.40
CA GLU A 50 -0.13 21.10 9.64
C GLU A 50 0.33 19.72 10.09
N HIS A 51 0.30 19.46 11.39
CA HIS A 51 0.66 18.16 11.94
C HIS A 51 -0.28 17.05 11.46
N ASN A 52 -1.58 17.32 11.40
CA ASN A 52 -2.56 16.35 10.90
C ASN A 52 -2.47 16.16 9.39
N GLU A 53 -2.18 17.21 8.61
CA GLU A 53 -1.90 17.08 7.17
C GLU A 53 -0.69 16.15 6.92
N LYS A 54 0.38 16.30 7.72
CA LYS A 54 1.55 15.40 7.67
C LYS A 54 1.19 13.97 8.06
N ARG A 55 0.39 13.77 9.12
CA ARG A 55 -0.08 12.44 9.53
C ARG A 55 -0.92 11.77 8.45
N TYR A 56 -1.81 12.52 7.79
CA TYR A 56 -2.62 12.01 6.69
C TYR A 56 -1.75 11.53 5.53
N SER A 57 -0.79 12.36 5.09
CA SER A 57 0.14 12.00 4.01
C SER A 57 0.96 10.74 4.37
N LEU A 58 1.49 10.68 5.59
CA LEU A 58 2.23 9.51 6.06
C LEU A 58 1.36 8.25 6.14
N HIS A 59 0.13 8.35 6.62
CA HIS A 59 -0.80 7.22 6.72
C HIS A 59 -1.17 6.65 5.35
N ASN A 60 -1.45 7.54 4.38
CA ASN A 60 -1.80 7.15 3.02
C ASN A 60 -0.61 6.52 2.29
N SER A 61 0.56 7.15 2.34
CA SER A 61 1.79 6.59 1.73
C SER A 61 2.15 5.22 2.30
N TYR A 62 2.02 5.01 3.61
CA TYR A 62 2.23 3.71 4.22
C TYR A 62 1.22 2.65 3.73
N SER A 63 -0.04 3.05 3.57
CA SER A 63 -1.10 2.18 3.04
C SER A 63 -0.84 1.77 1.59
N GLU A 64 -0.42 2.73 0.76
CA GLU A 64 -0.03 2.48 -0.64
C GLU A 64 1.19 1.55 -0.73
N ALA A 65 2.26 1.83 0.01
CA ALA A 65 3.45 0.99 0.02
C ALA A 65 3.15 -0.45 0.46
N THR A 66 2.25 -0.63 1.43
CA THR A 66 1.83 -1.95 1.90
C THR A 66 1.03 -2.70 0.83
N ARG A 67 0.16 -2.00 0.09
CA ARG A 67 -0.60 -2.56 -1.03
C ARG A 67 0.35 -3.00 -2.15
N ASP A 68 1.28 -2.14 -2.53
CA ASP A 68 2.23 -2.39 -3.61
C ASP A 68 3.17 -3.56 -3.26
N GLN A 69 3.59 -3.65 -1.99
CA GLN A 69 4.36 -4.81 -1.51
C GLN A 69 3.55 -6.10 -1.60
N LYS A 70 2.27 -6.08 -1.22
CA LYS A 70 1.39 -7.26 -1.31
C LYS A 70 1.20 -7.70 -2.76
N GLU A 71 1.04 -6.77 -3.68
CA GLU A 71 0.89 -7.05 -5.11
C GLU A 71 2.18 -7.60 -5.72
N SER A 72 3.32 -6.99 -5.40
CA SER A 72 4.64 -7.45 -5.83
C SER A 72 4.93 -8.88 -5.38
N ARG A 73 4.55 -9.23 -4.13
CA ARG A 73 4.68 -10.61 -3.61
C ARG A 73 3.80 -11.60 -4.38
N LYS A 74 2.60 -11.22 -4.79
CA LYS A 74 1.72 -12.09 -5.60
C LYS A 74 2.33 -12.34 -6.99
N ILE A 75 2.83 -11.30 -7.64
CA ILE A 75 3.48 -11.40 -8.95
C ILE A 75 4.71 -12.31 -8.85
N ALA A 76 5.56 -12.10 -7.83
CA ALA A 76 6.75 -12.94 -7.61
C ALA A 76 6.38 -14.43 -7.41
N ALA A 77 5.31 -14.72 -6.67
CA ALA A 77 4.84 -16.09 -6.47
C ALA A 77 4.32 -16.74 -7.76
N ILE A 78 3.62 -15.98 -8.61
CA ILE A 78 3.15 -16.46 -9.92
C ILE A 78 4.34 -16.72 -10.86
N ASN A 79 5.30 -15.79 -10.90
CA ASN A 79 6.50 -15.94 -11.72
C ASN A 79 7.32 -17.17 -11.31
N LYS A 80 7.47 -17.41 -10.00
CA LYS A 80 8.15 -18.60 -9.48
C LYS A 80 7.46 -19.89 -9.97
N ARG A 81 6.14 -20.01 -9.80
CA ARG A 81 5.38 -21.19 -10.27
C ARG A 81 5.49 -21.37 -11.78
N THR A 82 5.47 -20.28 -12.54
CA THR A 82 5.58 -20.31 -13.99
C THR A 82 6.96 -20.82 -14.41
N ALA A 83 8.02 -20.36 -13.74
CA ALA A 83 9.38 -20.84 -13.98
C ALA A 83 9.52 -22.35 -13.67
N GLU A 84 9.01 -22.80 -12.52
CA GLU A 84 9.02 -24.22 -12.13
C GLU A 84 8.30 -25.12 -13.15
N VAL A 85 7.14 -24.67 -13.66
CA VAL A 85 6.39 -25.42 -14.70
C VAL A 85 7.17 -25.45 -16.02
N LEU A 86 7.77 -24.34 -16.42
CA LEU A 86 8.58 -24.27 -17.65
C LEU A 86 9.82 -25.17 -17.56
N GLU A 87 10.50 -25.18 -16.41
CA GLU A 87 11.64 -26.04 -16.15
C GLU A 87 11.24 -27.52 -16.25
N SER A 88 10.16 -27.92 -15.59
CA SER A 88 9.63 -29.28 -15.68
C SER A 88 9.24 -29.68 -17.12
N HIS A 89 8.65 -28.77 -17.89
CA HIS A 89 8.33 -29.04 -19.31
C HIS A 89 9.59 -29.22 -20.16
N LEU A 90 10.64 -28.43 -19.93
CA LEU A 90 11.91 -28.56 -20.63
C LEU A 90 12.63 -29.87 -20.29
N GLU A 91 12.66 -30.26 -19.01
CA GLU A 91 13.21 -31.53 -18.55
C GLU A 91 12.47 -32.71 -19.18
N ASN A 92 11.14 -32.72 -19.11
CA ASN A 92 10.31 -33.75 -19.73
C ASN A 92 10.56 -33.85 -21.25
N TYR A 93 10.69 -32.71 -21.93
CA TYR A 93 10.96 -32.68 -23.38
C TYR A 93 12.36 -33.24 -23.70
N ALA A 94 13.36 -32.89 -22.90
CA ALA A 94 14.73 -33.41 -23.05
C ALA A 94 14.80 -34.92 -22.82
N GLU A 95 14.13 -35.44 -21.78
CA GLU A 95 14.04 -36.88 -21.52
C GLU A 95 13.34 -37.61 -22.65
N THR A 96 12.21 -37.09 -23.12
CA THR A 96 11.44 -37.69 -24.22
C THR A 96 12.28 -37.79 -25.50
N ASN A 97 13.04 -36.74 -25.83
CA ASN A 97 13.92 -36.76 -27.00
C ASN A 97 15.11 -37.71 -26.86
N LYS A 98 15.67 -37.83 -25.65
CA LYS A 98 16.74 -38.80 -25.36
C LYS A 98 16.27 -40.25 -25.56
N TRP A 99 15.04 -40.57 -25.15
CA TRP A 99 14.45 -41.90 -25.39
C TRP A 99 14.21 -42.17 -26.87
N LYS A 100 13.70 -41.20 -27.64
CA LYS A 100 13.52 -41.32 -29.09
C LYS A 100 14.84 -41.59 -29.82
N GLN A 101 15.92 -40.90 -29.45
CA GLN A 101 17.25 -41.12 -30.05
C GLN A 101 17.80 -42.52 -29.74
N LYS A 102 17.65 -43.00 -28.50
CA LYS A 102 18.09 -44.35 -28.12
C LYS A 102 17.33 -45.43 -28.89
N LEU A 103 16.02 -45.25 -29.09
CA LEU A 103 15.20 -46.18 -29.87
C LEU A 103 15.69 -46.26 -31.33
N GLN A 104 15.90 -45.12 -31.97
CA GLN A 104 16.44 -45.06 -33.34
C GLN A 104 17.83 -45.71 -33.46
N GLN A 105 18.72 -45.51 -32.49
CA GLN A 105 20.04 -46.16 -32.49
C GLN A 105 19.95 -47.68 -32.30
N ALA A 106 19.01 -48.16 -31.49
CA ALA A 106 18.81 -49.59 -31.29
C ALA A 106 18.23 -50.27 -32.55
N GLU A 107 17.38 -49.56 -33.30
CA GLU A 107 16.83 -50.04 -34.58
C GLU A 107 17.93 -50.12 -35.66
N VAL A 108 18.81 -49.13 -35.75
CA VAL A 108 19.91 -49.10 -36.74
C VAL A 108 21.01 -50.14 -36.45
N ASN A 109 21.22 -50.52 -35.19
CA ASN A 109 22.27 -51.47 -34.80
C ASN A 109 21.83 -52.95 -34.85
N ASN A 110 20.57 -53.24 -35.17
CA ASN A 110 20.00 -54.59 -35.22
C ASN A 110 19.79 -55.11 -36.67
N ASP A 111 20.21 -54.34 -37.68
CA ASP A 111 20.35 -54.73 -39.09
C ASP A 111 21.82 -55.06 -39.43
#